data_AF-R8CI81-F1
#
_entry.id   AF-R8CI81-F1
#
_cell.length_a   1.000
_cell.length_b   1.000
_cell.length_c   1.000
_cell.angle_alpha   90.00
_cell.angle_beta   90.00
_cell.angle_gamma   90.00
#
_symmetry.space_group_name_H-M   'P 1'
#
loop_
_entity.id
_entity.type
_entity.pdbx_description
1 polymer ?
#
loop_
_entity_poly.entity_id
_entity_poly.type
_entity_poly.pdbx_seq_one_letter_code
_entity_poly.pdbx_strand_id
1 'polypeptide(L)'
;MTKRVFLLVSGDGDFDAMNFEKKFDKQEVYENMLKDGVTRTVVFNEEEWGVDNIYVSIHEFDVIDSEFIGFMVTEFLDYDYLKAKNFYEVEVRS
;
A
#
# COMPACT_ATOMS: atom_id res chain seq x y z
N MET A 1 21.79 -6.77 -5.68
CA MET A 1 20.83 -5.68 -5.96
C MET A 1 19.75 -5.78 -4.91
N THR A 2 19.41 -4.66 -4.27
CA THR A 2 18.39 -4.65 -3.21
C THR A 2 17.03 -4.61 -3.88
N LYS A 3 16.19 -5.62 -3.64
CA LYS A 3 14.79 -5.61 -4.08
C LYS A 3 14.07 -4.41 -3.46
N ARG A 4 13.10 -3.87 -4.20
CA ARG A 4 12.19 -2.83 -3.71
C ARG A 4 10.84 -3.45 -3.41
N VAL A 5 10.25 -3.06 -2.30
CA VAL A 5 9.00 -3.63 -1.82
C VAL A 5 7.98 -2.53 -1.66
N PHE A 6 6.79 -2.78 -2.19
CA PHE A 6 5.67 -1.86 -2.12
C PHE A 6 4.47 -2.55 -1.51
N LEU A 7 3.75 -1.82 -0.67
CA LEU A 7 2.39 -2.16 -0.28
C LEU A 7 1.45 -1.53 -1.30
N LEU A 8 0.67 -2.34 -2.01
CA LEU A 8 -0.50 -1.87 -2.73
C LEU A 8 -1.66 -1.82 -1.74
N VAL A 9 -2.25 -0.64 -1.60
CA VAL A 9 -3.40 -0.39 -0.74
C VAL A 9 -4.59 -0.04 -1.60
N SER A 10 -5.72 -0.69 -1.33
CA SER A 10 -6.98 -0.47 -2.01
C SER A 10 -8.13 -0.77 -1.06
N GLY A 11 -9.30 -0.23 -1.33
CA GLY A 11 -10.52 -0.69 -0.68
C GLY A 11 -11.74 -0.57 -1.58
N ASP A 12 -12.89 -0.77 -0.98
CA ASP A 12 -14.19 -0.76 -1.66
C ASP A 12 -14.80 0.66 -1.75
N GLY A 13 -14.21 1.63 -1.05
CA GLY A 13 -14.60 3.03 -0.98
C GLY A 13 -13.60 4.01 -1.62
N ASP A 14 -14.06 5.26 -1.78
CA ASP A 14 -13.36 6.29 -2.56
C ASP A 14 -12.08 6.86 -1.89
N PHE A 15 -11.87 6.58 -0.60
CA PHE A 15 -10.82 7.22 0.19
C PHE A 15 -9.95 6.24 0.98
N ASP A 16 -9.98 4.96 0.65
CA ASP A 16 -9.36 3.92 1.47
C ASP A 16 -7.84 4.00 1.55
N ALA A 17 -7.17 4.32 0.45
CA ALA A 17 -5.73 4.53 0.48
C ALA A 17 -5.34 5.77 1.30
N MET A 18 -6.14 6.84 1.25
CA MET A 18 -5.93 8.03 2.11
C MET A 18 -6.27 7.74 3.58
N ASN A 19 -7.31 6.96 3.85
CA ASN A 19 -7.67 6.53 5.21
C ASN A 19 -6.60 5.61 5.80
N PHE A 20 -5.98 4.76 4.98
CA PHE A 20 -4.83 3.95 5.37
C PHE A 20 -3.68 4.82 5.85
N GLU A 21 -3.24 5.81 5.05
CA GLU A 21 -2.13 6.71 5.42
C GLU A 21 -2.38 7.46 6.74
N LYS A 22 -3.64 7.79 7.04
CA LYS A 22 -4.01 8.50 8.27
C LYS A 22 -4.01 7.60 9.51
N LYS A 23 -4.27 6.31 9.35
CA LYS A 23 -4.53 5.38 10.46
C LYS A 23 -3.40 4.39 10.72
N PHE A 24 -2.60 4.05 9.71
CA PHE A 24 -1.62 2.98 9.79
C PHE A 24 -0.23 3.46 9.35
N ASP A 25 0.79 2.92 10.00
CA ASP A 25 2.16 3.02 9.52
C ASP A 25 2.42 1.88 8.52
N LYS A 26 2.84 2.24 7.29
CA LYS A 26 3.10 1.27 6.22
C LYS A 26 4.21 0.28 6.56
N GLN A 27 5.24 0.69 7.31
CA GLN A 27 6.35 -0.18 7.66
C GLN A 27 5.91 -1.19 8.72
N GLU A 28 5.15 -0.76 9.72
CA GLU A 28 4.59 -1.65 10.74
C GLU A 28 3.62 -2.67 10.13
N VAL A 29 2.75 -2.25 9.21
CA VAL A 29 1.85 -3.16 8.48
C VAL A 29 2.66 -4.21 7.71
N TYR A 30 3.70 -3.80 6.99
CA TYR A 30 4.57 -4.73 6.27
C TYR A 30 5.25 -5.74 7.21
N GLU A 31 5.85 -5.26 8.30
CA GLU A 31 6.55 -6.13 9.27
C GLU A 31 5.59 -7.12 9.95
N ASN A 32 4.36 -6.71 10.27
CA ASN A 32 3.33 -7.59 10.80
C ASN A 32 2.90 -8.65 9.77
N MET A 33 2.70 -8.26 8.50
CA MET A 33 2.39 -9.21 7.42
C MET A 33 3.50 -10.25 7.24
N LEU A 34 4.76 -9.85 7.32
CA LEU A 34 5.90 -10.79 7.29
C LEU A 34 5.88 -11.76 8.47
N LYS A 35 5.63 -11.25 9.69
CA LYS A 35 5.56 -12.05 10.91
C LYS A 35 4.43 -13.09 10.82
N ASP A 36 3.30 -12.73 10.23
CA ASP A 36 2.15 -13.60 10.04
C ASP A 36 2.31 -14.52 8.81
N GLY A 37 3.37 -14.34 8.01
CA GLY A 37 3.65 -15.14 6.83
C GLY A 37 2.66 -14.92 5.67
N VAL A 38 2.04 -13.74 5.60
CA VAL A 38 1.03 -13.41 4.60
C VAL A 38 1.51 -12.31 3.65
N THR A 39 1.07 -12.38 2.39
CA THR A 39 1.36 -11.36 1.36
C THR A 39 0.15 -10.50 1.02
N ARG A 40 -1.02 -10.82 1.58
CA ARG A 40 -2.25 -10.03 1.44
C ARG A 40 -3.06 -10.11 2.73
N THR A 41 -3.62 -8.98 3.16
CA THR A 41 -4.47 -8.91 4.36
C THR A 41 -5.54 -7.82 4.26
N VAL A 42 -6.46 -7.81 5.21
CA VAL A 42 -7.41 -6.72 5.46
C VAL A 42 -7.01 -6.06 6.77
N VAL A 43 -6.63 -4.78 6.73
CA VAL A 43 -6.14 -4.06 7.93
C VAL A 43 -7.23 -3.26 8.64
N PHE A 44 -8.37 -3.07 7.97
CA PHE A 44 -9.54 -2.38 8.52
C PHE A 44 -10.81 -3.04 7.98
N ASN A 45 -11.73 -3.39 8.88
CA ASN A 45 -13.04 -3.95 8.57
C ASN A 45 -14.02 -3.38 9.61
N GLU A 46 -14.86 -2.42 9.22
CA GLU A 46 -15.98 -1.94 10.04
C GLU A 46 -17.28 -2.58 9.53
N GLU A 47 -17.79 -3.56 10.29
CA GLU A 47 -19.03 -4.29 9.96
C GLU A 47 -20.31 -3.44 10.14
N GLU A 48 -20.23 -2.22 10.69
CA GLU A 48 -21.42 -1.52 11.21
C GLU A 48 -22.11 -0.53 10.25
N TRP A 49 -21.49 -0.04 9.16
CA TRP A 49 -22.08 1.08 8.38
C TRP A 49 -21.95 1.03 6.84
N GLY A 50 -21.53 -0.08 6.26
CA GLY A 50 -21.22 -0.16 4.83
C GLY A 50 -19.72 -0.27 4.65
N VAL A 51 -19.31 -1.42 4.15
CA VAL A 51 -17.99 -2.00 4.32
C VAL A 51 -16.94 -1.24 3.48
N ASP A 52 -16.15 -0.38 4.11
CA ASP A 52 -14.89 0.11 3.55
C ASP A 52 -13.77 -0.79 4.10
N ASN A 53 -13.55 -1.94 3.47
CA ASN A 53 -12.40 -2.78 3.80
C ASN A 53 -11.14 -2.17 3.21
N ILE A 54 -10.09 -2.02 4.02
CA ILE A 54 -8.77 -1.66 3.49
C ILE A 54 -7.96 -2.93 3.27
N TYR A 55 -7.75 -3.27 2.01
CA TYR A 55 -6.91 -4.37 1.55
C TYR A 55 -5.48 -3.90 1.34
N VAL A 56 -4.53 -4.72 1.78
CA VAL A 56 -3.09 -4.48 1.58
C VAL A 56 -2.45 -5.70 0.96
N SER A 57 -1.62 -5.53 -0.07
CA SER A 57 -0.79 -6.60 -0.65
C SER A 57 0.66 -6.19 -0.84
N ILE A 58 1.58 -7.13 -0.58
CA ILE A 58 3.02 -6.97 -0.77
C ILE A 58 3.38 -7.27 -2.23
N HIS A 59 4.10 -6.35 -2.86
CA HIS A 59 4.67 -6.50 -4.20
C HIS A 59 6.17 -6.26 -4.14
N GLU A 60 6.95 -7.25 -4.59
CA GLU A 60 8.40 -7.14 -4.71
C GLU A 60 8.81 -6.95 -6.16
N PHE A 61 9.74 -6.02 -6.39
CA PHE A 61 10.38 -5.81 -7.68
C PHE A 61 11.89 -5.86 -7.49
N ASP A 62 12.62 -6.34 -8.49
CA ASP A 62 14.08 -6.38 -8.45
C ASP A 62 14.67 -4.97 -8.56
N VAL A 63 15.11 -4.54 -9.74
CA VAL A 63 15.68 -3.21 -9.94
C VAL A 63 14.61 -2.31 -10.56
N ILE A 64 14.07 -1.41 -9.74
CA ILE A 64 13.31 -0.26 -10.22
C ILE A 64 14.04 1.03 -9.83
N ASP A 65 14.26 1.86 -10.83
CA ASP A 65 14.85 3.19 -10.67
C ASP A 65 13.88 4.13 -9.92
N SER A 66 14.38 4.81 -8.88
CA SER A 66 13.61 5.79 -8.11
C SER A 66 13.17 6.99 -8.97
N GLU A 67 13.98 7.39 -9.94
CA GLU A 67 13.62 8.47 -10.86
C GLU A 67 12.43 8.05 -11.73
N PHE A 68 12.41 6.79 -12.18
CA PHE A 68 11.31 6.24 -12.94
C PHE A 68 10.01 6.19 -12.13
N ILE A 69 10.06 5.81 -10.85
CA ILE A 69 8.87 5.85 -9.96
C ILE A 69 8.37 7.29 -9.81
N GLY A 70 9.26 8.24 -9.53
CA GLY A 70 8.90 9.64 -9.38
C GLY A 70 8.25 10.20 -10.65
N PHE A 71 8.79 9.85 -11.82
CA PHE A 71 8.22 10.16 -13.12
C PHE A 71 6.81 9.57 -13.28
N MET A 72 6.60 8.29 -12.94
CA MET A 72 5.28 7.67 -12.99
C MET A 72 4.26 8.37 -12.09
N VAL A 73 4.64 8.65 -10.84
CA VAL A 73 3.77 9.32 -9.85
C VAL A 73 3.40 10.74 -10.29
N THR A 74 4.33 11.46 -10.91
CA THR A 74 4.13 12.86 -11.29
C THR A 74 3.36 13.01 -12.60
N GLU A 75 3.64 12.16 -13.60
CA GLU A 75 3.16 12.36 -14.98
C GLU A 75 1.94 11.51 -15.34
N PHE A 76 1.73 10.37 -14.66
CA PHE A 76 0.72 9.39 -15.09
C PHE A 76 -0.35 9.06 -14.03
N LEU A 77 -0.09 9.30 -12.75
CA LEU A 77 -1.05 8.94 -11.71
C LEU A 77 -2.05 10.08 -11.45
N ASP A 78 -3.33 9.75 -11.52
CA ASP A 78 -4.43 10.65 -11.17
C ASP A 78 -4.57 10.74 -9.65
N TYR A 79 -4.38 11.94 -9.10
CA TYR A 79 -4.49 12.20 -7.66
C TYR A 79 -5.85 11.78 -7.08
N ASP A 80 -6.96 11.94 -7.80
CA ASP A 80 -8.27 11.54 -7.30
C ASP A 80 -8.38 10.02 -7.23
N TYR A 81 -7.83 9.30 -8.21
CA TYR A 81 -7.78 7.84 -8.17
C TYR A 81 -6.86 7.32 -7.04
N LEU A 82 -5.77 8.02 -6.75
CA LEU A 82 -4.85 7.65 -5.68
C LEU A 82 -5.47 7.71 -4.28
N LYS A 83 -6.58 8.44 -4.08
CA LYS A 83 -7.28 8.47 -2.79
C LYS A 83 -7.92 7.14 -2.44
N ALA A 84 -8.40 6.41 -3.45
CA ALA A 84 -9.01 5.09 -3.29
C ALA A 84 -7.96 3.96 -3.34
N LYS A 85 -6.96 4.10 -4.23
CA LYS A 85 -5.96 3.04 -4.47
C LYS A 85 -4.57 3.62 -4.74
N ASN A 86 -3.61 3.29 -3.89
CA ASN A 86 -2.25 3.80 -3.98
C ASN A 86 -1.22 2.72 -3.62
N PHE A 87 0.05 2.99 -3.87
CA PHE A 87 1.15 2.14 -3.43
C PHE A 87 2.14 2.91 -2.55
N TYR A 88 2.76 2.20 -1.63
CA TYR A 88 3.69 2.76 -0.66
C TYR A 88 4.95 1.93 -0.58
N GLU A 89 6.11 2.57 -0.77
CA GLU A 89 7.39 1.89 -0.58
C GLU A 89 7.67 1.62 0.90
N VAL A 90 8.22 0.43 1.18
CA VAL A 90 8.65 0.00 2.51
C VAL A 90 10.09 -0.52 2.45
N GLU A 91 10.77 -0.48 3.60
CA GLU A 91 12.15 -0.93 3.73
C GLU A 91 12.21 -2.43 4.03
N VAL A 92 13.04 -3.13 3.27
CA VAL A 92 13.45 -4.50 3.61
C VAL A 92 14.52 -4.42 4.69
N ARG A 93 14.15 -4.65 5.94
CA ARG A 93 15.10 -4.76 7.05
C ARG A 93 15.60 -6.20 7.13
N SER A 94 16.92 -6.35 7.04
CA SER A 94 17.65 -7.62 7.19
C SER A 94 17.84 -8.01 8.64
#